data_AF-A0A2V7MHN1-F1
#
_entry.id   AF-A0A2V7MHN1-F1
#
_cell.length_a   1.000
_cell.length_b   1.000
_cell.length_c   1.000
_cell.angle_alpha   90.00
_cell.angle_beta   90.00
_cell.angle_gamma   90.00
#
_symmetry.space_group_name_H-M   'P 1'
#
loop_
_entity.id
_entity.type
_entity.pdbx_description
1 polymer ?
#
loop_
_entity_poly.entity_id
_entity_poly.type
_entity_poly.pdbx_seq_one_letter_code
_entity_poly.pdbx_strand_id
1 'polypeptide(L)'
;VEYNFRSMDLRLPASGENDPFITRLTASVGTDWPTYRQEGPGMSAFVLEDGVVYHTYSAYERGVDGLWGMYQWLDRAPKGRNETGLWWRRHDEYDKR
;
A
#
# COMPACT_ATOMS: atom_id res chain seq x y z
N VAL A 1 -5.69 -10.49 -5.52
CA VAL A 1 -5.85 -10.25 -4.06
C VAL A 1 -7.31 -9.92 -3.80
N GLU A 2 -7.93 -10.45 -2.75
CA GLU A 2 -9.27 -9.96 -2.35
C GLU A 2 -9.12 -8.54 -1.77
N TYR A 3 -9.57 -7.54 -2.51
CA TYR A 3 -9.63 -6.14 -2.14
C TYR A 3 -11.03 -5.83 -1.61
N ASN A 4 -11.15 -5.50 -0.32
CA ASN A 4 -12.44 -5.17 0.31
C ASN A 4 -13.54 -6.22 0.00
N PHE A 5 -13.23 -7.51 0.22
CA PHE A 5 -14.11 -8.67 -0.05
C PHE A 5 -14.43 -8.93 -1.53
N ARG A 6 -13.63 -8.41 -2.48
CA ARG A 6 -13.76 -8.68 -3.91
C ARG A 6 -12.43 -9.02 -4.54
N SER A 7 -12.39 -10.00 -5.44
CA SER A 7 -11.18 -10.21 -6.25
C SER A 7 -10.92 -9.01 -7.14
N MET A 8 -9.70 -8.45 -7.04
CA MET A 8 -9.21 -7.40 -7.93
C MET A 8 -8.02 -7.93 -8.74
N ASP A 9 -8.09 -7.73 -10.06
CA ASP A 9 -6.95 -7.95 -10.94
C ASP A 9 -6.03 -6.73 -10.88
N LEU A 10 -4.79 -6.98 -10.50
CA LEU A 10 -3.77 -5.97 -10.26
C LEU A 10 -2.65 -6.03 -11.29
N ARG A 11 -2.79 -6.89 -12.31
CA ARG A 11 -1.84 -6.95 -13.42
C ARG A 11 -1.93 -5.67 -14.23
N LEU A 12 -0.79 -5.21 -14.74
CA LEU A 12 -0.78 -4.09 -15.65
C LEU A 12 -1.51 -4.45 -16.95
N PRO A 13 -2.22 -3.50 -17.57
CA PRO A 13 -2.63 -3.65 -18.96
C PRO A 13 -1.38 -3.76 -19.86
N ALA A 14 -1.54 -4.22 -21.10
CA ALA A 14 -0.44 -4.53 -22.03
C ALA A 14 0.55 -3.37 -22.33
N SER A 15 0.24 -2.13 -21.93
CA SER A 15 1.11 -0.96 -22.03
C SER A 15 1.49 -0.32 -20.69
N GLY A 16 1.05 -0.89 -19.56
CA GLY A 16 1.24 -0.31 -18.23
C GLY A 16 2.69 -0.34 -17.74
N GLU A 17 3.55 -1.17 -18.33
CA GLU A 17 4.99 -1.19 -18.02
C GLU A 17 5.72 0.07 -18.52
N ASN A 18 5.17 0.71 -19.56
CA ASN A 18 5.69 1.99 -20.08
C ASN A 18 5.11 3.21 -19.33
N ASP A 19 4.27 2.98 -18.32
CA ASP A 19 3.72 4.05 -17.52
C ASP A 19 4.85 4.71 -16.69
N PRO A 20 5.11 6.02 -16.85
CA PRO A 20 6.19 6.69 -16.14
C PRO A 20 6.04 6.68 -14.62
N PHE A 21 4.80 6.67 -14.12
CA PHE A 21 4.52 6.58 -12.69
C PHE A 21 4.84 5.19 -12.16
N ILE A 22 4.41 4.14 -12.86
CA ILE A 22 4.75 2.74 -12.51
C ILE A 22 6.26 2.53 -12.53
N THR A 23 6.93 2.98 -13.59
CA THR A 23 8.40 2.90 -13.72
C THR A 23 9.10 3.58 -12.55
N ARG A 24 8.66 4.81 -12.20
CA ARG A 24 9.24 5.55 -11.07
C ARG A 24 8.96 4.85 -9.73
N LEU A 25 7.78 4.27 -9.57
CA LEU A 25 7.36 3.58 -8.35
C LEU A 25 8.20 2.33 -8.09
N THR A 26 8.29 1.45 -9.08
CA THR A 26 9.01 0.19 -8.92
C THR A 26 10.52 0.42 -8.84
N ALA A 27 11.07 1.40 -9.58
CA ALA A 27 12.46 1.82 -9.46
C ALA A 27 12.81 2.41 -8.08
N SER A 28 11.87 3.09 -7.42
CA SER A 28 12.12 3.69 -6.09
C SER A 28 12.46 2.68 -5.00
N VAL A 29 12.05 1.42 -5.21
CA VAL A 29 12.33 0.28 -4.31
C VAL A 29 13.08 -0.84 -5.05
N GLY A 30 13.72 -0.53 -6.18
CA GLY A 30 14.60 -1.45 -6.91
C GLY A 30 13.94 -2.74 -7.41
N THR A 31 12.71 -2.69 -7.92
CA THR A 31 11.97 -3.88 -8.35
C THR A 31 11.10 -3.64 -9.60
N ASP A 32 10.37 -4.67 -10.05
CA ASP A 32 9.40 -4.61 -11.16
C ASP A 32 7.95 -4.59 -10.65
N TRP A 33 6.97 -4.37 -11.52
CA TRP A 33 5.57 -4.32 -11.07
C TRP A 33 5.06 -5.64 -10.49
N PRO A 34 5.28 -6.81 -11.12
CA PRO A 34 4.86 -8.09 -10.56
C PRO A 34 5.37 -8.32 -9.14
N THR A 35 6.62 -7.94 -8.86
CA THR A 35 7.23 -8.05 -7.53
C THR A 35 6.73 -6.96 -6.59
N TYR A 36 6.65 -5.71 -7.04
CA TYR A 36 6.15 -4.57 -6.27
C TYR A 36 4.77 -4.84 -5.69
N ARG A 37 3.87 -5.48 -6.47
CA ARG A 37 2.48 -5.69 -6.08
C ARG A 37 2.23 -6.97 -5.27
N GLN A 38 3.28 -7.76 -4.98
CA GLN A 38 3.16 -8.91 -4.08
C GLN A 38 2.80 -8.49 -2.66
N GLU A 39 3.31 -7.34 -2.23
CA GLU A 39 3.05 -6.77 -0.91
C GLU A 39 2.39 -5.40 -1.03
N GLY A 40 1.62 -5.01 -0.04
CA GLY A 40 0.96 -3.72 0.00
C GLY A 40 0.34 -3.44 1.36
N PRO A 41 0.05 -2.17 1.67
CA PRO A 41 -0.58 -1.82 2.94
C PRO A 41 -1.97 -2.43 3.03
N GLY A 42 -2.22 -3.14 4.14
CA GLY A 42 -3.50 -3.76 4.43
C GLY A 42 -3.67 -4.01 5.92
N MET A 43 -4.92 -3.99 6.36
CA MET A 43 -5.34 -4.43 7.69
C MET A 43 -6.50 -5.40 7.56
N SER A 44 -6.43 -6.48 8.32
CA SER A 44 -7.51 -7.45 8.46
C SER A 44 -7.86 -7.64 9.94
N ALA A 45 -9.14 -7.77 10.25
CA ALA A 45 -9.62 -8.18 11.56
C ALA A 45 -10.30 -9.54 11.45
N PHE A 46 -10.02 -10.42 12.41
CA PHE A 46 -10.58 -11.76 12.47
C PHE A 46 -11.24 -12.01 13.82
N VAL A 47 -12.31 -12.79 13.82
CA VAL A 47 -12.91 -13.35 15.04
C VAL A 47 -12.90 -14.88 14.96
N LEU A 48 -12.58 -15.53 16.07
CA LEU A 48 -12.70 -16.98 16.23
C LEU A 48 -13.97 -17.26 17.03
N GLU A 49 -14.95 -17.92 16.41
CA GLU A 49 -16.23 -18.26 17.02
C GLU A 49 -16.64 -19.68 16.61
N ASP A 50 -16.96 -20.52 17.60
CA ASP A 50 -17.29 -21.94 17.42
C ASP A 50 -16.26 -22.75 16.60
N GLY A 51 -14.97 -22.41 16.76
CA GLY A 51 -13.87 -23.06 16.03
C GLY A 51 -13.70 -22.59 14.57
N VAL A 52 -14.50 -21.62 14.13
CA VAL A 52 -14.44 -21.03 12.78
C VAL A 52 -13.79 -19.64 12.86
N VAL A 53 -12.85 -19.36 11.96
CA VAL A 53 -12.23 -18.04 11.82
C VAL A 53 -12.98 -17.24 10.75
N TYR A 54 -13.53 -16.09 11.14
CA TYR A 54 -14.22 -15.18 10.24
C TYR A 54 -13.37 -13.93 10.00
N HIS A 55 -13.28 -13.49 8.75
CA HIS A 55 -12.66 -12.22 8.35
C HIS A 55 -13.71 -11.12 8.42
N THR A 56 -13.75 -10.37 9.52
CA THR A 56 -14.84 -9.44 9.84
C THR A 56 -14.63 -8.05 9.27
N TYR A 57 -13.38 -7.69 8.95
CA TYR A 57 -13.03 -6.42 8.36
C TYR A 57 -11.75 -6.53 7.53
N SER A 58 -11.72 -5.87 6.38
CA SER A 58 -10.49 -5.62 5.63
C SER A 58 -10.44 -4.19 5.12
N ALA A 59 -9.23 -3.63 5.07
CA ALA A 59 -8.94 -2.37 4.41
C ALA A 59 -7.55 -2.43 3.77
N TYR A 60 -7.38 -1.77 2.64
CA TYR A 60 -6.12 -1.71 1.89
C TYR A 60 -5.85 -0.28 1.42
N GLU A 61 -4.59 0.01 1.09
CA GLU A 61 -4.18 1.30 0.51
C GLU A 61 -4.71 2.49 1.33
N ARG A 62 -5.47 3.40 0.72
CA ARG A 62 -6.03 4.58 1.40
C ARG A 62 -7.03 4.22 2.52
N GLY A 63 -7.53 2.99 2.54
CA GLY A 63 -8.41 2.48 3.59
C GLY A 63 -7.73 2.34 4.95
N VAL A 64 -6.39 2.25 4.99
CA VAL A 64 -5.63 2.18 6.26
C VAL A 64 -5.23 3.56 6.81
N ASP A 65 -5.51 4.65 6.10
CA ASP A 65 -5.17 6.02 6.51
C ASP A 65 -5.74 6.41 7.89
N GLY A 66 -6.89 5.84 8.27
CA GLY A 66 -7.52 6.10 9.58
C GLY A 66 -6.78 5.45 10.76
N LEU A 67 -5.91 4.48 10.48
CA LEU A 67 -5.09 3.78 11.47
C LEU A 67 -3.71 4.42 11.59
N TRP A 68 -3.26 5.10 10.54
CA TRP A 68 -2.03 5.87 10.52
C TRP A 68 -2.26 7.25 11.13
N GLY A 69 -2.23 7.29 12.46
CA GLY A 69 -2.55 8.50 13.23
C GLY A 69 -1.85 9.75 12.72
N MET A 70 -0.57 9.66 12.33
CA MET A 70 0.21 10.82 11.88
C MET A 70 -0.34 11.49 10.60
N TYR A 71 -0.86 10.74 9.63
CA TYR A 71 -1.36 11.34 8.38
C TYR A 71 -2.59 12.20 8.59
N GLN A 72 -3.50 11.77 9.46
CA GLN A 72 -4.70 12.54 9.78
C GLN A 72 -4.35 13.88 10.44
N TRP A 73 -3.27 13.92 11.22
CA TRP A 73 -2.75 15.17 11.79
C TRP A 73 -2.11 16.05 10.70
N LEU A 74 -1.29 15.47 9.82
CA LEU A 74 -0.64 16.21 8.74
C LEU A 74 -1.64 16.79 7.73
N ASP A 75 -2.75 16.10 7.44
CA ASP A 75 -3.81 16.60 6.55
C ASP A 75 -4.49 17.89 7.07
N ARG A 76 -4.31 18.22 8.36
CA ARG A 76 -4.80 19.47 8.98
C ARG A 76 -3.73 20.55 9.06
N ALA A 77 -2.46 20.23 8.78
CA ALA A 77 -1.40 21.22 8.73
C ALA A 77 -1.51 22.09 7.45
N PRO A 78 -1.06 23.36 7.47
CA PRO A 78 -1.14 24.24 6.30
C PRO A 78 -0.46 23.73 5.02
N LYS A 79 0.51 22.82 5.14
CA LYS A 79 1.20 22.18 4.00
C LYS A 79 0.70 20.76 3.71
N GLY A 80 -0.37 20.31 4.39
CA GLY A 80 -0.80 18.92 4.37
C GLY A 80 0.35 17.99 4.77
N ARG A 81 0.47 16.89 4.04
CA ARG A 81 1.56 15.91 4.18
C ARG A 81 2.91 16.40 3.68
N ASN A 82 2.95 17.51 2.93
CA ASN A 82 4.17 18.07 2.34
C ASN A 82 5.02 17.04 1.56
N GLU A 83 4.36 16.06 0.92
CA GLU A 83 5.00 15.02 0.13
C GLU A 83 5.44 15.58 -1.23
N THR A 84 6.74 15.52 -1.54
CA THR A 84 7.32 16.00 -2.81
C THR A 84 7.60 14.88 -3.81
N GLY A 85 7.25 13.64 -3.44
CA GLY A 85 7.45 12.45 -4.24
C GLY A 85 7.45 11.19 -3.39
N LEU A 86 7.88 10.09 -4.01
CA LEU A 86 8.05 8.81 -3.34
C LEU A 86 9.25 8.88 -2.39
N TRP A 87 9.02 8.63 -1.10
CA TRP A 87 10.05 8.74 -0.05
C TRP A 87 10.22 7.46 0.78
N TRP A 88 9.29 6.51 0.63
CA TRP A 88 9.35 5.17 1.22
C TRP A 88 10.57 4.41 0.70
N ARG A 89 11.25 3.69 1.59
CA ARG A 89 12.35 2.79 1.26
C ARG A 89 12.15 1.43 1.91
N ARG A 90 12.82 0.41 1.37
CA ARG A 90 12.86 -0.90 2.04
C ARG A 90 13.58 -0.77 3.38
N HIS A 91 13.23 -1.63 4.32
CA HIS A 91 13.75 -1.57 5.69
C HIS A 91 15.29 -1.61 5.75
N ASP A 92 15.94 -2.35 4.85
CA ASP A 92 17.40 -2.50 4.73
C ASP A 92 18.11 -1.36 3.97
N GLU A 93 17.37 -0.37 3.47
CA GLU A 93 17.91 0.75 2.68
C GLU A 93 18.10 2.04 3.48
N TYR A 94 17.67 2.09 4.75
CA TYR A 94 17.77 3.28 5.59
C TYR A 94 19.18 3.55 6.14
N ASP A 95 20.01 2.52 6.33
CA ASP A 95 21.36 2.64 6.93
C ASP A 95 22.45 3.11 5.95
N LYS A 96 22.13 3.27 4.66
CA LYS A 96 23.10 3.59 3.60
C LYS A 96 23.38 5.09 3.47
N ARG A 97 23.42 5.84 4.57
CA ARG A 97 23.54 7.31 4.56
C ARG A 97 24.81 7.84 5.21
#